data_AF-A0A7C1R9G9-F1
#
_entry.id   AF-A0A7C1R9G9-F1
#
_cell.length_a   1.000
_cell.length_b   1.000
_cell.length_c   1.000
_cell.angle_alpha   90.00
_cell.angle_beta   90.00
_cell.angle_gamma   90.00
#
_symmetry.space_group_name_H-M   'P 1'
#
loop_
_entity.id
_entity.type
_entity.pdbx_description
1 polymer ?
#
loop_
_entity_poly.entity_id
_entity_poly.type
_entity_poly.pdbx_seq_one_letter_code
_entity_poly.pdbx_strand_id
1 'polypeptide(L)'
;MIWKSLGHSDLLVGGKPVLIRSLLLCTELGDFHRYRVCSEAGKPAWARLAKDDSGKIGALVTGPYSEMLKIPSRKEMQPHLFMPLNSLSKRVQKKLLIPLNYELYEEENTLVAREIADEPYYLASRSSSVFHYPGCKRAHKVLPGNRVHFKTRNEALENGYRPHKICNP
;
A
#
# COMPACT_ATOMS: atom_id res chain seq x y z
N MET A 1 -3.63 -7.40 -6.90
CA MET A 1 -2.52 -6.69 -7.57
C MET A 1 -1.45 -7.70 -7.96
N ILE A 2 -0.50 -7.33 -8.82
CA ILE A 2 0.64 -8.19 -9.16
C ILE A 2 1.87 -7.68 -8.41
N TRP A 3 2.52 -8.58 -7.68
CA TRP A 3 3.80 -8.35 -7.02
C TRP A 3 4.95 -8.43 -8.03
N LYS A 4 5.93 -7.55 -7.92
CA LYS A 4 7.12 -7.53 -8.79
C LYS A 4 8.37 -7.55 -7.92
N SER A 5 9.34 -8.37 -8.28
CA SER A 5 10.64 -8.38 -7.58
C SER A 5 11.34 -7.03 -7.70
N LEU A 6 11.90 -6.55 -6.59
CA LEU A 6 12.75 -5.38 -6.54
C LEU A 6 14.21 -5.78 -6.80
N GLY A 7 14.51 -6.29 -8.00
CA GLY A 7 15.85 -6.46 -8.59
C GLY A 7 16.91 -7.15 -7.71
N HIS A 8 17.46 -6.42 -6.75
CA HIS A 8 18.57 -6.80 -5.87
C HIS A 8 18.17 -7.04 -4.41
N SER A 9 16.88 -6.98 -4.06
CA SER A 9 16.39 -7.34 -2.73
C SER A 9 15.35 -8.45 -2.78
N ASP A 10 15.20 -9.15 -1.66
CA ASP A 10 14.18 -10.18 -1.45
C ASP A 10 12.76 -9.58 -1.29
N LEU A 11 12.62 -8.28 -1.52
CA LEU A 11 11.33 -7.59 -1.43
C LEU A 11 10.56 -7.68 -2.75
N LEU A 12 9.29 -8.01 -2.62
CA LEU A 12 8.30 -7.86 -3.67
C LEU A 12 7.57 -6.53 -3.52
N VAL A 13 7.51 -5.72 -4.57
CA VAL A 13 6.82 -4.43 -4.58
C VAL A 13 5.54 -4.47 -5.39
N GLY A 14 4.54 -3.70 -4.96
CA GLY A 14 3.24 -3.71 -5.59
C GLY A 14 2.42 -2.45 -5.38
N GLY A 15 1.31 -2.36 -6.11
CA GLY A 15 0.37 -1.25 -6.01
C GLY A 15 0.88 0.05 -6.65
N LYS A 16 0.00 1.05 -6.64
CA LYS A 16 0.29 2.40 -7.16
C LYS A 16 1.07 3.19 -6.10
N PRO A 17 2.10 3.96 -6.49
CA PRO A 17 2.82 4.81 -5.55
C PRO A 17 1.90 5.90 -4.97
N VAL A 18 2.10 6.20 -3.69
CA VAL A 18 1.42 7.26 -2.96
C VAL A 18 2.46 8.29 -2.53
N LEU A 19 2.23 9.56 -2.85
CA LEU A 19 3.10 10.65 -2.42
C LEU A 19 3.07 10.82 -0.91
N ILE A 20 4.25 10.94 -0.31
CA ILE A 20 4.44 11.21 1.11
C ILE A 20 5.45 12.35 1.31
N ARG A 21 5.35 13.01 2.47
CA ARG A 21 6.26 14.11 2.87
C ARG A 21 6.91 13.88 4.22
N SER A 22 6.45 12.89 4.98
CA SER A 22 7.02 12.58 6.28
C SER A 22 6.86 11.10 6.64
N LEU A 23 7.77 10.64 7.49
CA LEU A 23 7.76 9.32 8.11
C LEU A 23 7.89 9.48 9.62
N LEU A 24 7.23 8.61 10.38
CA LEU A 24 7.51 8.41 11.80
C LEU A 24 8.62 7.38 11.92
N LEU A 25 9.77 7.80 12.44
CA LEU A 25 10.97 6.97 12.59
C LEU A 25 11.36 6.91 14.07
N CYS A 26 11.85 5.75 14.48
CA CYS A 26 12.46 5.59 15.80
C CYS A 26 13.80 6.33 15.85
N THR A 27 14.11 6.94 16.99
CA THR A 27 15.43 7.51 17.30
C THR A 27 16.29 6.46 17.99
N GLU A 28 17.59 6.74 18.13
CA GLU A 28 18.52 5.90 18.88
C GLU A 28 18.11 5.71 20.36
N LEU A 29 17.34 6.66 20.90
CA LEU A 29 16.83 6.64 22.27
C LEU A 29 15.51 5.86 22.42
N GLY A 30 14.97 5.30 21.34
CA GLY A 30 13.70 4.57 21.34
C GLY A 30 12.45 5.44 21.16
N ASP A 31 12.61 6.77 21.07
CA ASP A 31 11.49 7.69 20.86
C ASP A 31 11.08 7.77 19.39
N PHE A 32 9.78 7.97 19.13
CA PHE A 32 9.28 8.13 17.78
C PHE A 32 9.15 9.60 17.38
N HIS A 33 9.85 9.99 16.32
CA HIS A 33 9.82 11.35 15.79
C HIS A 33 9.38 11.38 14.33
N ARG A 34 8.60 12.40 13.98
CA ARG A 34 8.14 12.60 12.61
C ARG A 34 9.15 13.42 11.82
N TYR A 35 9.78 12.79 10.84
CA TYR A 35 10.78 13.42 9.98
C TYR A 35 10.22 13.74 8.62
N ARG A 36 10.66 14.87 8.05
CA ARG A 36 10.38 15.19 6.65
C ARG A 36 11.23 14.29 5.75
N VAL A 37 10.62 13.80 4.68
CA VAL A 37 11.30 13.01 3.64
C VAL A 37 11.01 13.61 2.26
N CYS A 38 12.00 13.55 1.38
CA CYS A 38 11.91 14.00 -0.01
C CYS A 38 12.86 13.19 -0.88
N SER A 39 12.78 13.32 -2.21
CA SER A 39 13.89 12.87 -3.05
C SER A 39 15.09 13.78 -2.93
N GLU A 40 16.20 13.33 -3.51
CA GLU A 40 17.38 14.14 -3.79
C GLU A 40 17.03 15.46 -4.49
N ALA A 41 16.15 15.43 -5.49
CA ALA A 41 15.64 16.61 -6.20
C ALA A 41 14.64 17.47 -5.38
N GLY A 42 14.40 17.14 -4.10
CA GLY A 42 13.48 17.88 -3.22
C GLY A 42 11.99 17.64 -3.47
N LYS A 43 11.62 16.70 -4.34
CA LYS A 43 10.21 16.34 -4.60
C LYS A 43 9.67 15.46 -3.46
N PRO A 44 8.34 15.35 -3.28
CA PRO A 44 7.77 14.40 -2.32
C PRO A 44 8.22 12.96 -2.62
N ALA A 45 8.54 12.21 -1.58
CA ALA A 45 8.89 10.80 -1.70
C ALA A 45 7.67 9.95 -2.11
N TRP A 46 7.93 8.75 -2.63
CA TRP A 46 6.92 7.74 -2.94
C TRP A 46 6.90 6.67 -1.87
N ALA A 47 5.70 6.25 -1.47
CA ALA A 47 5.48 5.01 -0.75
C ALA A 47 4.77 4.01 -1.67
N ARG A 48 5.20 2.75 -1.65
CA ARG A 48 4.55 1.61 -2.31
C ARG A 48 4.45 0.45 -1.32
N LEU A 49 3.53 -0.46 -1.56
CA LEU A 49 3.50 -1.69 -0.76
C LEU A 49 4.74 -2.52 -1.08
N ALA A 50 5.34 -3.09 -0.04
CA ALA A 50 6.40 -4.08 -0.18
C ALA A 50 6.13 -5.25 0.74
N LYS A 51 6.42 -6.45 0.24
CA LYS A 51 6.27 -7.74 0.90
C LYS A 51 7.64 -8.40 0.99
N ASP A 52 8.03 -8.86 2.17
CA ASP A 52 9.23 -9.66 2.36
C ASP A 52 8.99 -11.15 2.09
N ASP A 53 10.04 -11.96 2.23
CA ASP A 53 10.04 -13.41 2.04
C ASP A 53 9.13 -14.15 3.03
N SER A 54 8.97 -13.61 4.24
CA SER A 54 8.05 -14.11 5.27
C SER A 54 6.58 -13.83 4.96
N GLY A 55 6.30 -12.99 3.96
CA GLY A 55 4.96 -12.55 3.58
C GLY A 55 4.45 -11.33 4.35
N LYS A 56 5.30 -10.71 5.17
CA LYS A 56 4.99 -9.49 5.92
C LYS A 56 5.00 -8.29 4.98
N ILE A 57 3.94 -7.50 5.06
CA ILE A 57 3.69 -6.37 4.18
C ILE A 57 3.85 -5.05 4.93
N GLY A 58 4.83 -4.27 4.47
CA GLY A 58 5.08 -2.91 4.89
C GLY A 58 4.99 -1.94 3.71
N ALA A 59 5.77 -0.87 3.79
CA ALA A 59 5.91 0.11 2.73
C ALA A 59 7.36 0.33 2.35
N LEU A 60 7.64 0.22 1.06
CA LEU A 60 8.88 0.70 0.48
C LEU A 60 8.76 2.19 0.18
N VAL A 61 9.67 2.97 0.73
CA VAL A 61 9.76 4.41 0.53
C VAL A 61 10.98 4.73 -0.31
N THR A 62 10.78 5.48 -1.39
CA THR A 62 11.84 5.86 -2.34
C THR A 62 11.68 7.33 -2.74
N GLY A 63 12.69 7.92 -3.38
CA GLY A 63 12.43 9.07 -4.25
C GLY A 63 11.57 8.65 -5.45
N PRO A 64 10.87 9.60 -6.12
CA PRO A 64 10.18 9.32 -7.37
C PRO A 64 11.10 8.67 -8.40
N TYR A 65 10.59 7.74 -9.20
CA TYR A 65 11.37 7.05 -10.24
C TYR A 65 12.67 6.38 -9.73
N SER A 66 12.66 5.91 -8.48
CA SER A 66 13.83 5.32 -7.80
C SER A 66 14.99 6.31 -7.60
N GLU A 67 14.72 7.63 -7.60
CA GLU A 67 15.64 8.64 -7.09
C GLU A 67 16.02 8.33 -5.62
N MET A 68 17.20 8.82 -5.19
CA MET A 68 17.63 8.68 -3.79
C MET A 68 16.61 9.34 -2.85
N LEU A 69 16.28 8.65 -1.77
CA LEU A 69 15.50 9.15 -0.66
C LEU A 69 16.41 9.96 0.28
N LYS A 70 15.93 11.14 0.68
CA LYS A 70 16.64 12.05 1.58
C LYS A 70 15.81 12.32 2.83
N ILE A 71 16.47 12.29 3.98
CA ILE A 71 15.94 12.72 5.29
C ILE A 71 16.78 13.90 5.77
N PRO A 72 16.42 15.15 5.42
CA PRO A 72 17.32 16.30 5.59
C PRO A 72 17.80 16.53 7.02
N SER A 73 16.91 16.37 8.00
CA SER A 73 17.23 16.57 9.43
C SER A 73 18.22 15.56 9.99
N ARG A 74 18.34 14.38 9.37
CA ARG A 74 19.32 13.34 9.74
C ARG A 74 20.57 13.38 8.86
N LYS A 75 20.62 14.28 7.86
CA LYS A 75 21.65 14.30 6.80
C LYS A 75 21.83 12.94 6.13
N GLU A 76 20.74 12.18 6.04
CA GLU A 76 20.74 10.80 5.59
C GLU A 76 20.22 10.73 4.15
N MET A 77 20.88 9.91 3.32
CA MET A 77 20.52 9.67 1.93
C MET A 77 20.70 8.19 1.59
N GLN A 78 19.67 7.57 1.03
CA GLN A 78 19.66 6.14 0.75
C GLN A 78 18.74 5.83 -0.43
N PRO A 79 18.94 4.70 -1.15
CA PRO A 79 18.10 4.38 -2.31
C PRO A 79 16.63 4.13 -1.93
N HIS A 80 16.39 3.48 -0.79
CA HIS A 80 15.06 3.17 -0.30
C HIS A 80 15.05 2.92 1.21
N LEU A 81 13.86 2.97 1.81
CA LEU A 81 13.58 2.48 3.16
C LEU A 81 12.43 1.48 3.13
N PHE A 82 12.58 0.35 3.81
CA PHE A 82 11.44 -0.51 4.14
C PHE A 82 10.93 -0.14 5.53
N MET A 83 9.65 0.21 5.62
CA MET A 83 9.04 0.74 6.85
C MET A 83 7.75 0.00 7.17
N PRO A 84 7.42 -0.21 8.45
CA PRO A 84 6.10 -0.68 8.84
C PRO A 84 5.02 0.36 8.50
N LEU A 85 3.77 -0.09 8.42
CA LEU A 85 2.66 0.75 7.98
C LEU A 85 2.38 1.90 8.95
N ASN A 86 2.57 1.70 10.26
CA ASN A 86 2.42 2.76 11.27
C ASN A 86 3.44 3.89 11.16
N SER A 87 4.55 3.72 10.42
CA SER A 87 5.46 4.82 10.09
C SER A 87 4.82 5.88 9.16
N LEU A 88 3.79 5.48 8.42
CA LEU A 88 3.06 6.34 7.49
C LEU A 88 1.84 6.97 8.14
N SER A 89 1.32 8.06 7.58
CA SER A 89 0.02 8.59 8.04
C SER A 89 -1.13 7.60 7.77
N LYS A 90 -2.16 7.59 8.64
CA LYS A 90 -3.36 6.73 8.45
C LYS A 90 -4.03 6.92 7.08
N ARG A 91 -3.93 8.12 6.48
CA ARG A 91 -4.45 8.40 5.14
C ARG A 91 -3.64 7.68 4.05
N VAL A 92 -2.32 7.63 4.19
CA VAL A 92 -1.44 6.93 3.25
C VAL A 92 -1.60 5.42 3.40
N GLN A 93 -1.61 4.89 4.64
CA GLN A 93 -1.88 3.48 4.92
C GLN A 93 -3.15 3.01 4.20
N LYS A 94 -4.27 3.73 4.42
CA LYS A 94 -5.56 3.42 3.78
C LYS A 94 -5.52 3.45 2.26
N LYS A 95 -4.68 4.30 1.64
CA LYS A 95 -4.54 4.35 0.17
C LYS A 95 -3.70 3.19 -0.36
N LEU A 96 -2.60 2.87 0.32
CA LEU A 96 -1.71 1.79 -0.07
C LEU A 96 -2.41 0.44 -0.01
N LEU A 97 -3.26 0.22 1.00
CA LEU A 97 -3.93 -1.06 1.25
C LEU A 97 -5.19 -1.30 0.38
N ILE A 98 -5.68 -0.30 -0.35
CA ILE A 98 -6.87 -0.43 -1.23
C ILE A 98 -6.85 -1.69 -2.12
N PRO A 99 -5.77 -2.01 -2.85
CA PRO A 99 -5.73 -3.13 -3.78
C PRO A 99 -5.61 -4.51 -3.13
N LEU A 100 -5.38 -4.60 -1.80
CA LEU A 100 -5.10 -5.86 -1.11
C LEU A 100 -6.32 -6.41 -0.39
N ASN A 101 -6.42 -7.74 -0.34
CA ASN A 101 -7.24 -8.44 0.65
C ASN A 101 -6.33 -8.79 1.82
N TYR A 102 -6.40 -8.02 2.90
CA TYR A 102 -5.37 -8.02 3.93
C TYR A 102 -5.95 -8.17 5.33
N GLU A 103 -5.08 -8.65 6.23
CA GLU A 103 -5.24 -8.57 7.67
C GLU A 103 -4.12 -7.68 8.24
N LEU A 104 -4.45 -6.86 9.23
CA LEU A 104 -3.47 -6.07 9.98
C LEU A 104 -3.17 -6.75 11.30
N TYR A 105 -1.90 -6.76 11.67
CA TYR A 105 -1.46 -7.27 12.97
C TYR A 105 -0.31 -6.40 13.50
N GLU A 106 -0.12 -6.45 14.81
CA GLU A 106 0.97 -5.76 15.49
C GLU A 106 2.05 -6.77 15.88
N GLU A 107 3.30 -6.42 15.59
CA GLU A 107 4.47 -7.22 15.87
C GLU A 107 5.57 -6.28 16.37
N GLU A 108 6.06 -6.47 17.59
CA GLU A 108 7.12 -5.63 18.18
C GLU A 108 6.80 -4.11 18.10
N ASN A 109 5.56 -3.72 18.39
CA ASN A 109 5.04 -2.34 18.27
C ASN A 109 5.03 -1.77 16.83
N THR A 110 5.21 -2.61 15.82
CA THR A 110 5.08 -2.26 14.41
C THR A 110 3.75 -2.76 13.85
N LEU A 111 3.06 -1.90 13.10
CA LEU A 111 1.83 -2.29 12.41
C LEU A 111 2.19 -2.76 11.01
N VAL A 112 1.93 -4.01 10.72
CA VAL A 112 2.19 -4.64 9.43
C VAL A 112 0.93 -5.29 8.89
N ALA A 113 0.94 -5.64 7.61
CA ALA A 113 -0.15 -6.36 6.98
C ALA A 113 0.32 -7.74 6.49
N ARG A 114 -0.62 -8.65 6.27
CA ARG A 114 -0.43 -9.86 5.46
C ARG A 114 -1.60 -10.05 4.52
N GLU A 115 -1.39 -10.73 3.40
CA GLU A 115 -2.46 -11.11 2.49
C GLU A 115 -3.27 -12.26 3.09
N ILE A 116 -4.61 -12.17 3.04
CA ILE A 116 -5.50 -13.28 3.41
C ILE A 116 -5.59 -14.29 2.26
N ALA A 117 -5.51 -13.79 1.02
CA ALA A 117 -5.46 -14.59 -0.19
C ALA A 117 -4.56 -13.88 -1.21
N ASP A 118 -3.69 -14.64 -1.87
CA ASP A 118 -2.74 -14.11 -2.84
C ASP A 118 -3.38 -13.80 -4.20
N GLU A 119 -4.54 -14.40 -4.49
CA GLU A 119 -5.22 -14.17 -5.76
C GLU A 119 -5.94 -12.83 -5.79
N PRO A 120 -5.64 -11.97 -6.78
CA PRO A 120 -6.34 -10.71 -6.93
C PRO A 120 -7.78 -10.96 -7.38
N TYR A 121 -8.72 -10.27 -6.73
CA TYR A 121 -10.12 -10.27 -7.16
C TYR A 121 -10.72 -8.86 -7.05
N TYR A 122 -11.89 -8.70 -7.63
CA TYR A 122 -12.70 -7.50 -7.56
C TYR A 122 -14.03 -7.82 -6.87
N LEU A 123 -14.51 -6.90 -6.05
CA LEU A 123 -15.76 -7.02 -5.32
C LEU A 123 -16.79 -6.03 -5.85
N ALA A 124 -17.97 -6.52 -6.17
CA ALA A 124 -19.14 -5.71 -6.49
C ALA A 124 -20.32 -6.06 -5.60
N SER A 125 -21.39 -5.27 -5.69
CA SER A 125 -22.67 -5.55 -5.06
C SER A 125 -23.70 -5.95 -6.13
N ARG A 126 -24.54 -6.94 -5.87
CA ARG A 126 -25.69 -7.27 -6.74
C ARG A 126 -26.61 -6.07 -6.96
N SER A 127 -26.72 -5.20 -5.95
CA SER A 127 -27.58 -4.01 -5.98
C SER A 127 -26.94 -2.75 -6.61
N SER A 128 -25.70 -2.82 -7.11
CA SER A 128 -25.00 -1.66 -7.69
C SER A 128 -24.11 -2.09 -8.83
N SER A 129 -24.14 -1.38 -9.96
CA SER A 129 -23.29 -1.63 -11.13
C SER A 129 -21.83 -1.21 -10.95
N VAL A 130 -21.30 -1.22 -9.73
CA VAL A 130 -19.95 -0.70 -9.42
C VAL A 130 -19.10 -1.76 -8.73
N PHE A 131 -17.86 -1.93 -9.18
CA PHE A 131 -16.88 -2.84 -8.58
C PHE A 131 -15.68 -2.11 -7.97
N HIS A 132 -15.02 -2.80 -7.05
CA HIS A 132 -13.99 -2.26 -6.17
C HIS A 132 -12.83 -3.25 -6.00
N TYR A 133 -11.65 -2.74 -5.64
CA TYR A 133 -10.63 -3.57 -4.98
C TYR A 133 -11.07 -4.01 -3.56
N PRO A 134 -10.57 -5.15 -3.05
CA PRO A 134 -10.98 -5.74 -1.78
C PRO A 134 -10.72 -4.87 -0.54
N GLY A 135 -9.58 -4.17 -0.48
CA GLY A 135 -9.23 -3.27 0.61
C GLY A 135 -9.92 -1.91 0.56
N CYS A 136 -10.86 -1.70 -0.36
CA CYS A 136 -11.59 -0.45 -0.45
C CYS A 136 -12.60 -0.32 0.70
N LYS A 137 -12.63 0.84 1.37
CA LYS A 137 -13.65 1.16 2.40
C LYS A 137 -15.10 0.95 1.93
N ARG A 138 -15.39 1.13 0.64
CA ARG A 138 -16.73 0.89 0.07
C ARG A 138 -17.00 -0.60 -0.15
N ALA A 139 -15.98 -1.37 -0.52
CA ALA A 139 -16.06 -2.83 -0.65
C ALA A 139 -16.41 -3.49 0.69
N HIS A 140 -15.78 -3.06 1.79
CA HIS A 140 -16.07 -3.59 3.13
C HIS A 140 -17.52 -3.36 3.60
N LYS A 141 -18.23 -2.39 3.02
CA LYS A 141 -19.64 -2.11 3.33
C LYS A 141 -20.62 -2.96 2.52
N VAL A 142 -20.15 -3.71 1.53
CA VAL A 142 -21.01 -4.62 0.77
C VAL A 142 -21.37 -5.80 1.67
N LEU A 143 -22.68 -5.95 1.91
CA LEU A 143 -23.23 -7.04 2.71
C LEU A 143 -22.84 -8.40 2.10
N PRO A 144 -22.43 -9.39 2.91
CA PRO A 144 -21.98 -10.70 2.41
C PRO A 144 -22.94 -11.34 1.40
N GLY A 145 -24.25 -11.35 1.67
CA GLY A 145 -25.27 -11.89 0.77
C GLY A 145 -25.45 -11.14 -0.56
N ASN A 146 -24.90 -9.93 -0.69
CA ASN A 146 -24.96 -9.12 -1.91
C ASN A 146 -23.62 -9.08 -2.66
N ARG A 147 -22.58 -9.75 -2.16
CA ARG A 147 -21.26 -9.73 -2.80
C ARG A 147 -21.27 -10.51 -4.12
N VAL A 148 -20.66 -9.91 -5.13
CA VAL A 148 -20.30 -10.54 -6.40
C VAL A 148 -18.79 -10.41 -6.54
N HIS A 149 -18.11 -11.51 -6.85
CA HIS A 149 -16.66 -11.56 -7.02
C HIS A 149 -16.33 -11.75 -8.50
N PHE A 150 -15.34 -10.99 -8.98
CA PHE A 150 -14.75 -11.17 -10.30
C PHE A 150 -13.27 -11.44 -10.17
N LYS A 151 -12.73 -12.38 -10.93
CA LYS A 151 -11.30 -12.69 -10.97
C LYS A 151 -10.54 -11.62 -11.74
N THR A 152 -11.14 -11.07 -12.80
CA THR A 152 -10.48 -10.07 -13.64
C THR A 152 -11.27 -8.78 -13.77
N ARG A 153 -10.57 -7.71 -14.16
CA ARG A 153 -11.19 -6.42 -14.45
C ARG A 153 -12.11 -6.51 -15.66
N ASN A 154 -11.71 -7.27 -16.69
CA ASN A 154 -12.47 -7.41 -17.92
C ASN A 154 -13.76 -8.19 -17.67
N GLU A 155 -13.71 -9.26 -16.87
CA GLU A 155 -14.89 -10.01 -16.46
C GLU A 155 -15.93 -9.10 -15.79
N ALA A 156 -15.51 -8.22 -14.86
CA ALA A 156 -16.42 -7.27 -14.23
C ALA A 156 -17.07 -6.30 -15.25
N LEU A 157 -16.29 -5.82 -16.22
CA LEU A 157 -16.75 -4.91 -17.28
C LEU A 157 -17.74 -5.59 -18.24
N GLU A 158 -17.44 -6.81 -18.67
CA GLU A 158 -18.28 -7.63 -19.54
C GLU A 158 -19.62 -7.96 -18.86
N ASN A 159 -19.62 -8.12 -17.53
CA ASN A 159 -20.83 -8.27 -16.72
C ASN A 159 -21.57 -6.94 -16.43
N GLY A 160 -21.17 -5.83 -17.06
CA GLY A 160 -21.85 -4.54 -16.98
C GLY A 160 -21.52 -3.70 -15.73
N TYR A 161 -20.46 -4.04 -14.98
CA TYR A 161 -20.01 -3.26 -13.83
C TYR A 161 -18.95 -2.24 -14.25
N ARG A 162 -18.98 -1.05 -13.63
CA ARG A 162 -17.98 0.02 -13.83
C ARG A 162 -17.05 0.16 -12.63
N PRO A 163 -15.78 0.58 -12.82
CA PRO A 163 -14.85 0.77 -11.71
C PRO A 163 -15.29 1.93 -10.81
N HIS A 164 -15.16 1.76 -9.50
CA HIS A 164 -15.45 2.85 -8.56
C HIS A 164 -14.37 3.93 -8.58
N LYS A 165 -14.77 5.21 -8.66
CA LYS A 165 -13.85 6.36 -8.79
C LYS A 165 -12.75 6.46 -7.72
N ILE A 166 -13.03 6.04 -6.48
CA ILE A 166 -12.08 6.16 -5.35
C ILE A 166 -10.95 5.13 -5.42
N CYS A 167 -11.27 3.85 -5.60
CA CYS A 167 -10.25 2.79 -5.68
C CYS A 167 -9.72 2.60 -7.09
N ASN A 168 -10.48 3.07 -8.10
CA ASN A 168 -10.20 3.03 -9.53
C ASN A 168 -9.46 1.76 -9.98
N PRO A 169 -10.14 0.60 -9.83
CA PRO A 169 -9.59 -0.69 -10.20
C PRO A 169 -9.27 -0.87 -11.68
#